data_AF-A0A2H0AEH1-F1
#
_entry.id   AF-A0A2H0AEH1-F1
#
_cell.length_a   1.000
_cell.length_b   1.000
_cell.length_c   1.000
_cell.angle_alpha   90.00
_cell.angle_beta   90.00
_cell.angle_gamma   90.00
#
_symmetry.space_group_name_H-M   'P 1'
#
loop_
_entity.id
_entity.type
_entity.pdbx_description
1 polymer ?
#
loop_
_entity_poly.entity_id
_entity_poly.type
_entity_poly.pdbx_seq_one_letter_code
_entity_poly.pdbx_strand_id
1 'polypeptide(L)' 'MLAKVTSKNQLTIPKAIMKLLPRVYCFDVEPRDGGVTMRPAQVSATDTETIRAKPEPARAC' A
#
# COMPACT_ATOMS: atom_id res chain seq x y z
N MET A 1 -9.95 -15.94 4.55
CA MET A 1 -10.14 -14.77 5.44
C MET A 1 -10.62 -13.61 4.57
N LEU A 2 -11.65 -12.89 5.00
CA LEU A 2 -12.15 -11.70 4.30
C LEU A 2 -11.72 -10.45 5.10
N ALA A 3 -11.24 -9.43 4.41
CA ALA A 3 -10.90 -8.15 5.00
C ALA A 3 -11.85 -7.08 4.44
N LYS A 4 -12.36 -6.22 5.32
CA LYS A 4 -13.24 -5.12 4.93
C LYS A 4 -12.41 -3.88 4.64
N VAL A 5 -12.78 -3.17 3.57
CA VAL A 5 -12.29 -1.81 3.29
C VAL A 5 -13.02 -0.83 4.21
N THR A 6 -12.27 0.03 4.89
CA THR A 6 -12.84 1.08 5.76
C THR A 6 -13.31 2.28 4.94
N SER A 7 -14.04 3.21 5.57
CA SER A 7 -14.56 4.42 4.91
C SER A 7 -13.48 5.36 4.34
N LYS A 8 -12.21 5.14 4.68
CA LYS A 8 -11.05 5.89 4.14
C LYS A 8 -10.28 5.11 3.08
N ASN A 9 -10.90 4.09 2.48
CA ASN A 9 -10.25 3.18 1.54
C ASN A 9 -9.01 2.48 2.14
N GLN A 10 -9.05 2.16 3.44
CA GLN A 10 -7.95 1.44 4.11
C GLN A 10 -8.28 -0.04 4.18
N LEU A 11 -7.32 -0.88 3.83
CA LEU A 11 -7.39 -2.33 3.98
C LEU A 11 -6.44 -2.77 5.09
N THR A 12 -6.96 -3.50 6.08
CA THR A 12 -6.12 -4.08 7.15
C THR A 12 -5.73 -5.50 6.79
N ILE A 13 -4.42 -5.77 6.74
CA ILE A 13 -3.89 -7.12 6.53
C ILE A 13 -3.92 -7.86 7.88
N PRO A 14 -4.58 -9.02 7.99
CA PRO A 14 -4.61 -9.82 9.21
C PRO A 14 -3.21 -10.17 9.72
N LYS A 15 -3.00 -10.10 11.04
CA LYS A 15 -1.70 -10.40 11.68
C LYS A 15 -1.15 -11.77 11.31
N ALA A 16 -2.02 -12.77 11.08
CA ALA A 16 -1.62 -14.10 10.66
C ALA A 16 -0.87 -14.10 9.32
N ILE A 17 -1.26 -13.24 8.37
CA ILE A 17 -0.61 -13.10 7.06
C ILE A 17 0.70 -12.32 7.22
N MET A 18 0.70 -11.23 7.99
CA MET A 18 1.90 -10.43 8.27
C MET A 18 3.05 -11.24 8.87
N LYS A 19 2.76 -12.26 9.68
CA LYS A 19 3.78 -13.16 10.27
C LYS A 19 4.51 -14.03 9.24
N LEU A 20 3.90 -14.26 8.08
CA LEU A 20 4.48 -15.07 7.00
C LEU A 20 5.35 -14.26 6.05
N LEU A 21 5.30 -12.92 6.15
CA LEU A 21 6.04 -12.03 5.29
C LEU A 21 7.32 -11.55 6.00
N PRO A 22 8.39 -11.26 5.24
CA PRO A 22 9.56 -10.59 5.80
C PRO A 22 9.16 -9.23 6.39
N ARG A 23 9.99 -8.64 7.26
CA ARG A 23 9.73 -7.30 7.81
C ARG A 23 9.65 -6.29 6.67
N VAL A 24 8.42 -5.94 6.29
CA VAL A 24 8.10 -5.04 5.18
C VAL A 24 7.19 -3.93 5.68
N TYR A 25 7.47 -2.72 5.22
CA TYR A 25 6.72 -1.52 5.61
C TYR A 25 5.78 -1.05 4.51
N CYS A 26 6.03 -1.46 3.27
CA CYS A 26 5.23 -1.07 2.11
C CYS A 26 4.97 -2.27 1.19
N PHE A 27 3.91 -2.13 0.41
CA PHE A 27 3.53 -3.07 -0.63
C PHE A 27 3.42 -2.32 -1.94
N ASP A 28 3.98 -2.90 -2.97
CA ASP A 28 3.65 -2.56 -4.34
C ASP A 28 2.27 -3.14 -4.65
N VAL A 29 1.36 -2.32 -5.21
CA VAL A 29 -0.05 -2.66 -5.38
C VAL A 29 -0.44 -2.48 -6.83
N GLU A 30 -0.83 -3.56 -7.49
CA GLU A 30 -1.20 -3.55 -8.90
C GLU A 30 -2.55 -4.27 -9.13
N PRO A 31 -3.39 -3.77 -10.06
CA PRO A 31 -4.56 -4.51 -10.51
C PRO A 31 -4.12 -5.70 -11.37
N ARG A 32 -4.66 -6.87 -11.10
CA ARG A 32 -4.35 -8.10 -11.85
C ARG A 32 -5.54 -9.05 -11.85
N ASP A 33 -5.99 -9.45 -13.05
CA ASP A 33 -7.05 -10.46 -13.26
C ASP A 33 -8.35 -10.19 -12.48
N GLY A 34 -8.80 -8.94 -12.45
CA GLY A 34 -10.00 -8.53 -11.70
C GLY A 34 -9.81 -8.49 -10.17
N GLY A 35 -8.58 -8.73 -9.69
CA GLY A 35 -8.17 -8.58 -8.31
C GLY A 35 -7.07 -7.54 -8.12
N VAL A 36 -6.57 -7.45 -6.90
CA VAL A 36 -5.43 -6.61 -6.53
C VAL A 36 -4.33 -7.51 -5.99
N THR A 37 -3.14 -7.44 -6.57
CA THR A 37 -1.95 -8.12 -6.05
C THR A 37 -1.16 -7.13 -5.21
N MET A 38 -0.76 -7.56 -4.01
CA MET A 38 0.10 -6.77 -3.12
C MET A 38 1.42 -7.52 -2.91
N ARG A 39 2.54 -6.96 -3.38
CA ARG A 39 3.87 -7.56 -3.22
C ARG A 39 4.70 -6.77 -2.20
N PRO A 40 5.37 -7.42 -1.25
CA PRO A 40 6.24 -6.72 -0.31
C PRO A 40 7.33 -5.93 -1.04
N ALA A 41 7.39 -4.62 -0.81
CA ALA A 41 8.40 -3.75 -1.38
C ALA A 41 9.42 -3.38 -0.29
N GLN A 42 10.71 -3.59 -0.56
CA GLN A 42 11.78 -3.05 0.26
C GLN A 42 12.01 -1.61 -0.13
N VAL A 43 11.36 -0.71 0.61
CA VAL A 43 11.51 0.72 0.41
C VAL A 43 12.73 1.17 1.19
N SER A 44 13.82 1.51 0.50
CA SER A 44 14.97 2.18 1.12
C SER A 44 14.51 3.53 1.68
N ALA A 45 15.08 3.98 2.80
CA ALA A 45 14.62 5.15 3.55
C ALA A 45 14.44 6.44 2.71
N THR A 46 15.14 6.54 1.58
CA THR A 46 15.04 7.64 0.59
C THR A 46 13.65 7.74 -0.07
N ASP A 47 12.90 6.64 -0.22
CA ASP A 47 11.59 6.65 -0.90
C ASP A 47 10.43 7.02 0.03
N THR A 48 10.63 7.02 1.35
CA THR A 48 9.56 7.35 2.32
C THR A 48 9.15 8.83 2.19
N GLU A 49 10.05 9.70 1.74
CA GLU A 49 9.74 11.09 1.42
C GLU A 49 8.91 11.23 0.13
N THR A 50 9.12 10.35 -0.85
CA THR A 50 8.37 10.32 -2.12
C THR A 50 6.95 9.79 -1.95
N ILE A 51 6.74 8.80 -1.07
CA ILE A 51 5.38 8.23 -0.82
C ILE A 51 4.46 9.23 -0.09
N ARG A 52 5.02 10.22 0.62
CA ARG A 52 4.26 11.34 1.23
C ARG A 52 4.03 12.53 0.32
N ALA A 53 4.68 12.59 -0.84
CA ALA A 53 4.44 13.62 -1.84
C ALA A 53 3.10 13.35 -2.55
N LYS A 54 2.03 13.65 -1.83
CA LYS A 54 0.71 13.95 -2.38
C LYS A 54 0.89 14.86 -3.60
N PRO A 55 0.42 14.52 -4.81
CA PRO A 55 0.38 15.48 -5.89
C PRO A 55 -0.52 16.64 -5.45
N GLU A 56 0.08 17.82 -5.35
CA GLU A 56 -0.61 19.10 -5.23
C GLU A 56 -1.62 19.20 -6.40
N PRO A 57 -2.90 19.56 -6.16
CA PRO A 57 -3.77 19.91 -7.27
C PRO A 57 -3.21 21.19 -7.88
N ALA A 58 -2.66 21.08 -9.09
CA ALA A 58 -2.24 22.20 -9.90
C ALA A 58 -3.36 23.24 -9.92
N ARG A 59 -3.12 24.38 -9.28
CA ARG A 59 -3.90 25.59 -9.50
C ARG A 59 -3.72 25.98 -10.96
N ALA A 60 -4.77 25.83 -11.76
CA ALA A 60 -4.88 26.52 -13.03
C ALA A 60 -4.95 28.03 -12.77
N CYS A 61 -4.13 28.80 -13.50
CA CYS A 61 -4.18 30.25 -13.60
C CYS A 61 -5.55 30.76 -14.06
#